data_AF-Q86GF5-F1
#
_entry.id   AF-Q86GF5-F1
#
_cell.length_a   1.000
_cell.length_b   1.000
_cell.length_c   1.000
_cell.angle_alpha   90.00
_cell.angle_beta   90.00
_cell.angle_gamma   90.00
#
_symmetry.space_group_name_H-M   'P 1'
#
loop_
_entity.id
_entity.type
_entity.pdbx_description
1 polymer ?
#
loop_
_entity_poly.entity_id
_entity_poly.type
_entity_poly.pdbx_seq_one_letter_code
_entity_poly.pdbx_strand_id
1 'polypeptide(L)'
;MKVLLLLALVAAASAELDPLSDEFLELLQSKQMTWKAGRNFAKDISKDFLKSLNCVRKNPDIPKLPLKNVTPTKEIPVEFDAREQWPHCPCIDEIRDQGNCGSCWAVSAASVMTDRTCIDTEGLVDFRFSSENVAACCTECGNACYGGDEDTAFTHWVTKGFVSGGRHNSNEGCQPYSVEECEHHIEGPRPPCEGDMPELVCSETCHEEYGKTYEEDLEYGLEAYVLPQDVTQIQEEIMTNGPVTAAFAVYDDFLSYKSGVYQHETGLLDGYHAVRVIGWGEEEGTPYWLVANSWNTDWGDNGLFKILRGSDECEFEGDMAAATYSSK
;
A
#
# COMPACT_ATOMS: atom_id res chain seq x y z
N MET A 1 -1.14 -2.76 -69.11
CA MET A 1 -0.34 -2.05 -68.08
C MET A 1 -1.19 -1.94 -66.82
N LYS A 2 -0.95 -2.82 -65.84
CA LYS A 2 -1.50 -2.67 -64.49
C LYS A 2 -0.40 -2.07 -63.63
N VAL A 3 -0.62 -0.85 -63.16
CA VAL A 3 0.26 -0.18 -62.19
C VAL A 3 -0.15 -0.69 -60.81
N LEU A 4 0.72 -1.48 -60.17
CA LEU A 4 0.59 -1.78 -58.74
C LEU A 4 1.12 -0.57 -57.97
N LEU A 5 0.23 0.16 -57.27
CA LEU A 5 0.63 1.03 -56.18
C LEU A 5 0.95 0.14 -54.97
N LEU A 6 2.22 0.08 -54.57
CA LEU A 6 2.61 -0.36 -53.24
C LEU A 6 2.36 0.80 -52.27
N LEU A 7 1.30 0.70 -51.48
CA LEU A 7 1.14 1.48 -50.25
C LEU A 7 2.09 0.89 -49.20
N ALA A 8 3.18 1.57 -48.92
CA ALA A 8 4.01 1.30 -47.75
C ALA A 8 3.24 1.80 -46.51
N LEU A 9 2.65 0.87 -45.77
CA LEU A 9 2.24 1.11 -44.38
C LEU A 9 3.51 1.29 -43.56
N VAL A 10 3.88 2.54 -43.29
CA VAL A 10 4.85 2.85 -42.24
C VAL A 10 4.11 2.71 -40.92
N ALA A 11 4.28 1.56 -40.25
CA ALA A 11 3.96 1.46 -38.83
C ALA A 11 4.94 2.38 -38.10
N ALA A 12 4.47 3.56 -37.67
CA ALA A 12 5.20 4.36 -36.72
C ALA A 12 5.19 3.59 -35.40
N ALA A 13 6.30 2.96 -35.04
CA ALA A 13 6.53 2.57 -33.66
C ALA A 13 6.57 3.88 -32.87
N SER A 14 5.53 4.16 -32.07
CA SER A 14 5.65 5.23 -31.09
C SER A 14 6.73 4.77 -30.11
N ALA A 15 7.83 5.51 -30.00
CA ALA A 15 8.75 5.29 -28.90
C ALA A 15 7.96 5.47 -27.61
N GLU A 16 8.05 4.48 -26.71
CA GLU A 16 7.51 4.62 -25.36
C GLU A 16 8.18 5.83 -24.71
N LEU A 17 7.34 6.78 -24.27
CA LEU A 17 7.82 7.95 -23.56
C LEU A 17 8.38 7.51 -22.22
N ASP A 18 9.44 8.18 -21.77
CA ASP A 18 9.93 7.96 -20.42
C ASP A 18 8.86 8.44 -19.42
N PRO A 19 8.39 7.61 -18.47
CA PRO A 19 7.33 7.97 -17.52
C PRO A 19 7.66 9.20 -16.67
N LEU A 20 8.94 9.54 -16.54
CA LEU A 20 9.39 10.71 -15.78
C LEU A 20 9.66 11.95 -16.64
N SER A 21 9.56 11.83 -17.97
CA SER A 21 9.80 12.94 -18.89
C SER A 21 8.77 14.06 -18.76
N ASP A 22 9.12 15.28 -19.19
CA ASP A 22 8.11 16.35 -19.28
C ASP A 22 7.08 16.02 -20.36
N GLU A 23 7.50 15.37 -21.44
CA GLU A 23 6.64 14.97 -22.55
C GLU A 23 5.54 13.99 -22.11
N PHE A 24 5.86 13.03 -21.24
CA PHE A 24 4.86 12.12 -20.67
C PHE A 24 3.90 12.84 -19.74
N LEU A 25 4.41 13.74 -18.90
CA LEU A 25 3.58 14.54 -18.01
C LEU A 25 2.65 15.49 -18.79
N GLU A 26 3.15 16.14 -19.85
CA GLU A 26 2.36 16.98 -20.76
C GLU A 26 1.28 16.16 -21.48
N LEU A 27 1.60 14.91 -21.89
CA LEU A 27 0.61 13.99 -22.46
C LEU A 27 -0.52 13.72 -21.46
N LEU A 28 -0.21 13.39 -20.21
CA LEU A 28 -1.21 13.17 -19.16
C LEU A 28 -2.05 14.43 -18.92
N GLN A 29 -1.41 15.59 -18.78
CA GLN A 29 -2.10 16.87 -18.55
C GLN A 29 -2.97 17.33 -19.73
N SER A 30 -2.72 16.81 -20.94
CA SER A 30 -3.56 17.09 -22.13
C SER A 30 -4.86 16.28 -22.17
N LYS A 31 -4.96 15.20 -21.39
CA LYS A 31 -6.14 14.33 -21.32
C LYS A 31 -7.19 14.91 -20.38
N GLN A 32 -8.46 14.61 -20.66
CA GLN A 32 -9.55 14.88 -19.73
C GLN A 32 -9.72 13.66 -18.82
N MET A 33 -9.10 13.74 -17.63
CA MET A 33 -9.08 12.66 -16.64
C MET A 33 -9.85 13.07 -15.38
N THR A 34 -10.22 12.08 -14.58
CA THR A 34 -10.82 12.24 -13.24
C THR A 34 -9.79 12.53 -12.14
N TRP A 35 -8.51 12.59 -12.50
CA TRP A 35 -7.39 12.89 -11.62
C TRP A 35 -6.43 13.89 -12.28
N LYS A 36 -5.58 14.52 -11.47
CA LYS A 36 -4.57 15.49 -11.93
C LYS A 36 -3.19 14.87 -11.85
N ALA A 37 -2.47 14.92 -12.97
CA ALA A 37 -1.09 14.51 -13.05
C ALA A 37 -0.13 15.68 -12.72
N GLY A 38 0.90 15.38 -11.94
CA GLY A 38 1.98 16.29 -11.61
C GLY A 38 3.24 15.53 -11.24
N ARG A 39 4.37 16.24 -11.19
CA ARG A 39 5.65 15.63 -10.86
C ARG A 39 5.70 15.24 -9.38
N ASN A 40 5.75 13.95 -9.09
CA ASN A 40 6.18 13.44 -7.79
C ASN A 40 7.68 13.19 -7.83
N PHE A 41 8.13 12.28 -8.68
CA PHE A 41 9.52 11.81 -8.72
C PHE A 41 10.45 12.74 -9.53
N ALA A 42 11.71 12.84 -9.10
CA ALA A 42 12.76 13.51 -9.85
C ALA A 42 13.04 12.80 -11.19
N LYS A 43 13.47 13.54 -12.21
CA LYS A 43 13.64 13.00 -13.58
C LYS A 43 14.77 11.99 -13.70
N ASP A 44 15.77 12.14 -12.84
CA ASP A 44 17.00 11.37 -12.80
C ASP A 44 16.97 10.26 -11.75
N ILE A 45 15.85 10.06 -11.07
CA ILE A 45 15.67 8.93 -10.16
C ILE A 45 15.83 7.61 -10.95
N SER A 46 16.41 6.61 -10.29
CA SER A 46 16.63 5.31 -10.91
C SER A 46 15.30 4.62 -11.24
N LYS A 47 15.16 4.08 -12.45
CA LYS A 47 14.01 3.23 -12.80
C LYS A 47 13.97 1.95 -11.97
N ASP A 48 15.13 1.44 -11.56
CA ASP A 48 15.20 0.27 -10.68
C ASP A 48 14.68 0.61 -9.28
N PHE A 49 14.90 1.85 -8.82
CA PHE A 49 14.33 2.34 -7.58
C PHE A 49 12.79 2.42 -7.67
N LEU A 50 12.23 3.00 -8.73
CA LEU A 50 10.77 3.06 -8.91
C LEU A 50 10.14 1.67 -8.90
N LYS A 51 10.76 0.71 -9.58
CA LYS A 51 10.31 -0.69 -9.56
C LYS A 51 10.43 -1.32 -8.19
N SER A 52 11.45 -0.95 -7.41
CA SER A 52 11.61 -1.46 -6.04
C SER A 52 10.47 -1.04 -5.12
N LEU A 53 9.77 0.06 -5.40
CA LEU A 53 8.61 0.49 -4.61
C LEU A 53 7.42 -0.49 -4.74
N ASN A 54 7.29 -1.16 -5.89
CA ASN A 54 6.15 -1.99 -6.28
C ASN A 54 6.49 -3.49 -6.21
N CYS A 55 6.66 -4.02 -5.00
CA CYS A 55 7.22 -5.35 -4.76
C CYS A 55 6.25 -6.36 -4.11
N VAL A 56 4.95 -6.32 -4.42
CA VAL A 56 4.07 -7.45 -4.06
C VAL A 56 4.41 -8.68 -4.89
N ARG A 57 4.65 -9.80 -4.22
CA ARG A 57 5.03 -11.09 -4.84
C ARG A 57 4.25 -12.23 -4.20
N LYS A 58 3.15 -12.62 -4.84
CA LYS A 58 2.36 -13.78 -4.42
C LYS A 58 3.10 -15.08 -4.73
N ASN A 59 3.25 -15.94 -3.73
CA ASN A 59 3.78 -17.28 -3.91
C ASN A 59 2.63 -18.28 -4.14
N PRO A 60 2.51 -18.89 -5.34
CA PRO A 60 1.39 -19.79 -5.65
C PRO A 60 1.39 -21.08 -4.82
N ASP A 61 2.50 -21.43 -4.18
CA ASP A 61 2.61 -22.61 -3.33
C ASP A 61 2.08 -22.37 -1.90
N ILE A 62 1.85 -21.11 -1.51
CA ILE A 62 1.28 -20.78 -0.20
C ILE A 62 -0.24 -20.88 -0.27
N PRO A 63 -0.89 -21.59 0.68
CA PRO A 63 -2.34 -21.66 0.73
C PRO A 63 -2.95 -20.27 0.80
N LYS A 64 -3.90 -19.99 -0.10
CA LYS A 64 -4.68 -18.75 -0.03
C LYS A 64 -5.41 -18.67 1.31
N LEU A 65 -5.50 -17.47 1.85
CA LEU A 65 -6.36 -17.18 2.98
C LEU A 65 -7.81 -17.62 2.69
N PRO A 66 -8.57 -18.03 3.71
CA PRO A 66 -9.97 -18.36 3.54
C PRO A 66 -10.76 -17.13 3.08
N LEU A 67 -11.74 -17.35 2.20
CA LEU A 67 -12.68 -16.32 1.77
C LEU A 67 -13.71 -16.07 2.87
N LYS A 68 -13.78 -14.85 3.39
CA LYS A 68 -14.81 -14.42 4.35
C LYS A 68 -15.95 -13.73 3.61
N ASN A 69 -17.08 -14.42 3.48
CA ASN A 69 -18.32 -13.78 3.00
C ASN A 69 -18.86 -12.86 4.09
N VAL A 70 -19.06 -11.59 3.75
CA VAL A 70 -19.58 -10.58 4.65
C VAL A 70 -21.04 -10.35 4.27
N THR A 71 -21.95 -10.47 5.24
CA THR A 71 -23.37 -10.17 4.99
C THR A 71 -23.59 -8.70 5.30
N PRO A 72 -23.98 -7.86 4.34
CA PRO A 72 -24.31 -6.47 4.60
C PRO A 72 -25.49 -6.40 5.58
N THR A 73 -25.27 -5.81 6.76
CA THR A 73 -26.29 -5.73 7.81
C THR A 73 -26.85 -4.32 7.96
N LYS A 74 -26.12 -3.32 7.44
CA LYS A 74 -26.48 -1.90 7.52
C LYS A 74 -26.56 -1.29 6.13
N GLU A 75 -27.23 -0.15 6.05
CA GLU A 75 -27.16 0.69 4.86
C GLU A 75 -25.75 1.28 4.74
N ILE A 76 -25.13 1.09 3.58
CA ILE A 76 -23.77 1.56 3.32
C ILE A 76 -23.84 3.06 2.98
N PRO A 77 -23.13 3.93 3.72
CA PRO A 77 -23.12 5.35 3.42
C PRO A 77 -22.42 5.64 2.09
N VAL A 78 -22.77 6.76 1.45
CA VAL A 78 -22.15 7.20 0.19
C VAL A 78 -20.66 7.46 0.37
N GLU A 79 -20.29 8.04 1.51
CA GLU A 79 -18.91 8.33 1.90
C GLU A 79 -18.64 7.72 3.27
N PHE A 80 -17.43 7.23 3.46
CA PHE A 80 -16.95 6.71 4.73
C PHE A 80 -15.46 6.98 4.85
N ASP A 81 -15.03 7.42 6.03
CA ASP A 81 -13.63 7.63 6.37
C ASP A 81 -13.38 7.03 7.76
N ALA A 82 -12.50 6.02 7.83
CA ALA A 82 -12.17 5.36 9.08
C ALA A 82 -11.62 6.33 10.14
N ARG A 83 -10.97 7.42 9.74
CA ARG A 83 -10.43 8.44 10.64
C ARG A 83 -11.54 9.20 11.37
N GLU A 84 -12.64 9.45 10.67
CA GLU A 84 -13.83 10.09 11.25
C GLU A 84 -14.65 9.13 12.10
N GLN A 85 -14.70 7.85 11.71
CA GLN A 85 -15.43 6.80 12.42
C GLN A 85 -14.76 6.41 13.74
N TRP A 86 -13.43 6.31 13.76
CA TRP A 86 -12.65 5.93 14.95
C TRP A 86 -11.61 7.01 15.31
N PRO A 87 -12.04 8.22 15.72
CA PRO A 87 -11.14 9.34 16.01
C PRO A 87 -10.28 9.12 17.27
N HIS A 88 -10.58 8.08 18.05
CA HIS A 88 -9.76 7.65 19.19
C HIS A 88 -8.55 6.78 18.77
N CYS A 89 -8.47 6.42 17.48
CA CYS A 89 -7.38 5.64 16.89
C CYS A 89 -6.53 6.51 15.96
N PRO A 90 -5.59 7.33 16.49
CA PRO A 90 -4.76 8.23 15.67
C PRO A 90 -3.83 7.48 14.71
N CYS A 91 -3.59 6.19 14.93
CA CYS A 91 -2.83 5.36 14.00
C CYS A 91 -3.45 5.30 12.59
N ILE A 92 -4.77 5.47 12.46
CA ILE A 92 -5.45 5.47 11.17
C ILE A 92 -5.02 6.66 10.31
N ASP A 93 -4.68 7.80 10.94
CA ASP A 93 -4.14 9.00 10.27
C ASP A 93 -2.68 8.84 9.83
N GLU A 94 -1.95 7.86 10.36
CA GLU A 94 -0.52 7.72 10.09
C GLU A 94 -0.27 7.27 8.64
N ILE A 95 0.48 8.09 7.91
CA ILE A 95 1.13 7.71 6.65
C ILE A 95 2.57 7.31 6.96
N ARG A 96 2.90 6.06 6.63
CA ARG A 96 4.25 5.50 6.78
C ARG A 96 5.06 5.67 5.51
N ASP A 97 6.37 5.48 5.61
CA ASP A 97 7.29 5.47 4.49
C ASP A 97 8.05 4.13 4.47
N GLN A 98 8.03 3.43 3.34
CA GLN A 98 8.81 2.22 3.13
C GLN A 98 10.28 2.50 2.77
N GLY A 99 10.63 3.77 2.52
CA GLY A 99 11.96 4.20 2.07
C GLY A 99 12.35 3.51 0.75
N ASN A 100 13.63 3.23 0.57
CA ASN A 100 14.15 2.53 -0.61
C ASN A 100 14.06 0.98 -0.52
N CYS A 101 13.07 0.48 0.23
CA CYS A 101 12.81 -0.94 0.43
C CYS A 101 11.49 -1.34 -0.20
N GLY A 102 11.45 -2.46 -0.94
CA GLY A 102 10.21 -3.03 -1.49
C GLY A 102 9.36 -3.77 -0.46
N SER A 103 9.10 -3.12 0.67
CA SER A 103 8.40 -3.64 1.84
C SER A 103 6.94 -3.19 1.94
N CYS A 104 6.34 -2.68 0.86
CA CYS A 104 4.94 -2.22 0.85
C CYS A 104 3.95 -3.27 1.41
N TRP A 105 4.15 -4.54 1.10
CA TRP A 105 3.40 -5.67 1.65
C TRP A 105 3.46 -5.74 3.19
N ALA A 106 4.63 -5.47 3.78
CA ALA A 106 4.84 -5.49 5.22
C ALA A 106 4.34 -4.19 5.88
N VAL A 107 4.56 -3.04 5.26
CA VAL A 107 4.15 -1.73 5.78
C VAL A 107 2.62 -1.61 5.79
N SER A 108 1.95 -2.02 4.71
CA SER A 108 0.48 -2.02 4.63
C SER A 108 -0.15 -3.00 5.62
N ALA A 109 0.36 -4.24 5.69
CA ALA A 109 -0.11 -5.25 6.65
C ALA A 109 0.06 -4.77 8.10
N ALA A 110 1.25 -4.29 8.49
CA ALA A 110 1.51 -3.76 9.83
C ALA A 110 0.60 -2.57 10.17
N SER A 111 0.29 -1.71 9.20
CA SER A 111 -0.61 -0.57 9.40
C SER A 111 -2.05 -1.04 9.66
N VAL A 112 -2.55 -1.99 8.87
CA VAL A 112 -3.88 -2.59 9.09
C VAL A 112 -3.97 -3.33 10.43
N MET A 113 -2.94 -4.10 10.80
CA MET A 113 -2.86 -4.76 12.11
C MET A 113 -2.94 -3.74 13.25
N THR A 114 -2.22 -2.62 13.12
CA THR A 114 -2.19 -1.52 14.09
C THR A 114 -3.58 -0.88 14.23
N ASP A 115 -4.20 -0.52 13.11
CA ASP A 115 -5.52 0.12 13.10
C ASP A 115 -6.57 -0.78 13.74
N ARG A 116 -6.63 -2.04 13.32
CA ARG A 116 -7.61 -3.00 13.82
C ARG A 116 -7.41 -3.33 15.28
N THR A 117 -6.17 -3.39 15.76
CA THR A 117 -5.88 -3.57 17.19
C THR A 117 -6.38 -2.38 18.01
N CYS A 118 -6.20 -1.16 17.52
CA CYS A 118 -6.76 0.01 18.19
C CYS A 118 -8.30 -0.01 18.17
N ILE A 119 -8.92 -0.30 17.02
CA ILE A 119 -10.38 -0.34 16.85
C ILE A 119 -11.00 -1.40 17.76
N ASP A 120 -10.48 -2.64 17.71
CA ASP A 120 -11.01 -3.78 18.45
C ASP A 120 -10.84 -3.63 19.98
N THR A 121 -9.88 -2.81 20.41
CA THR A 121 -9.64 -2.51 21.83
C THR A 121 -10.23 -1.18 22.30
N GLU A 122 -10.99 -0.49 21.44
CA GLU A 122 -11.53 0.86 21.71
C GLU A 122 -10.44 1.86 22.15
N GLY A 123 -9.24 1.73 21.57
CA GLY A 123 -8.07 2.57 21.87
C GLY A 123 -7.40 2.30 23.21
N LEU A 124 -7.76 1.21 23.91
CA LEU A 124 -7.13 0.82 25.18
C LEU A 124 -5.72 0.28 25.01
N VAL A 125 -5.39 -0.25 23.82
CA VAL A 125 -4.06 -0.75 23.48
C VAL A 125 -3.42 0.18 22.45
N ASP A 126 -2.43 0.94 22.90
CA ASP A 126 -1.58 1.76 22.02
C ASP A 126 -0.39 0.92 21.53
N PHE A 127 -0.62 0.12 20.47
CA PHE A 127 0.36 -0.82 19.92
C PHE A 127 0.50 -0.63 18.42
N ARG A 128 1.72 -0.30 17.97
CA ARG A 128 2.08 -0.11 16.56
C ARG A 128 2.89 -1.31 16.10
N PHE A 129 2.38 -2.12 15.18
CA PHE A 129 3.12 -3.27 14.67
C PHE A 129 4.34 -2.82 13.88
N SER A 130 5.46 -3.51 14.12
CA SER A 130 6.74 -3.25 13.50
C SER A 130 6.75 -3.69 12.03
N SER A 131 6.86 -2.72 11.12
CA SER A 131 7.11 -3.03 9.70
C SER A 131 8.48 -3.69 9.49
N GLU A 132 9.45 -3.43 10.38
CA GLU A 132 10.75 -4.11 10.41
C GLU A 132 10.57 -5.60 10.67
N ASN A 133 9.87 -5.95 11.75
CA ASN A 133 9.68 -7.33 12.17
C ASN A 133 8.86 -8.12 11.13
N VAL A 134 7.80 -7.51 10.59
CA VAL A 134 7.00 -8.13 9.53
C VAL A 134 7.87 -8.43 8.30
N ALA A 135 8.64 -7.45 7.83
CA ALA A 135 9.47 -7.60 6.63
C ALA A 135 10.64 -8.58 6.84
N ALA A 136 11.29 -8.54 8.00
CA ALA A 136 12.52 -9.27 8.27
C ALA A 136 12.27 -10.71 8.76
N CYS A 137 11.27 -10.92 9.62
CA CYS A 137 11.05 -12.20 10.31
C CYS A 137 9.98 -13.09 9.66
N CYS A 138 9.09 -12.56 8.82
CA CYS A 138 8.19 -13.40 8.03
C CYS A 138 8.88 -13.96 6.77
N THR A 139 9.76 -14.94 6.97
CA THR A 139 10.53 -15.57 5.87
C THR A 139 9.65 -16.29 4.86
N GLU A 140 8.45 -16.73 5.25
CA GLU A 140 7.47 -17.34 4.35
C GLU A 140 6.69 -16.29 3.54
N CYS A 141 6.60 -15.04 3.99
CA CYS A 141 5.88 -13.98 3.30
C CYS A 141 6.64 -13.49 2.06
N GLY A 142 7.96 -13.60 2.05
CA GLY A 142 8.77 -13.03 0.99
C GLY A 142 10.22 -12.85 1.41
N ASN A 143 10.90 -11.90 0.77
CA ASN A 143 12.30 -11.60 0.99
C ASN A 143 12.49 -10.11 1.31
N ALA A 144 11.89 -9.66 2.43
CA ALA A 144 11.99 -8.30 2.93
C ALA A 144 11.79 -7.23 1.82
N CYS A 145 12.85 -6.48 1.50
CA CYS A 145 12.86 -5.41 0.50
C CYS A 145 12.78 -5.88 -0.96
N TYR A 146 12.97 -7.18 -1.22
CA TYR A 146 12.82 -7.76 -2.56
C TYR A 146 11.39 -8.23 -2.84
N GLY A 147 10.47 -7.93 -1.93
CA GLY A 147 9.05 -8.18 -2.07
C GLY A 147 8.52 -9.37 -1.30
N GLY A 148 7.20 -9.38 -1.16
CA GLY A 148 6.47 -10.37 -0.38
C GLY A 148 4.97 -10.23 -0.53
N ASP A 149 4.25 -10.93 0.34
CA ASP A 149 2.81 -11.12 0.29
C ASP A 149 2.16 -10.75 1.63
N GLU A 150 1.31 -9.73 1.60
CA GLU A 150 0.53 -9.22 2.72
C GLU A 150 -0.45 -10.25 3.30
N ASP A 151 -0.98 -11.17 2.49
CA ASP A 151 -1.91 -12.21 2.97
C ASP A 151 -1.19 -13.18 3.90
N THR A 152 0.01 -13.58 3.50
CA THR A 152 0.88 -14.44 4.29
C THR A 152 1.32 -13.73 5.57
N ALA A 153 1.48 -12.40 5.55
CA ALA A 153 1.78 -11.62 6.75
C ALA A 153 0.66 -11.70 7.78
N PHE A 154 -0.61 -11.65 7.36
CA PHE A 154 -1.72 -11.89 8.29
C PHE A 154 -1.74 -13.33 8.83
N THR A 155 -1.38 -14.33 8.02
CA THR A 155 -1.23 -15.71 8.51
C THR A 155 -0.13 -15.82 9.56
N HIS A 156 1.01 -15.16 9.34
CA HIS A 156 2.11 -15.12 10.30
C HIS A 156 1.69 -14.41 11.60
N TRP A 157 0.95 -13.31 11.50
CA TRP A 157 0.42 -12.59 12.66
C TRP A 157 -0.48 -13.47 13.53
N VAL A 158 -1.35 -14.28 12.92
CA VAL A 158 -2.22 -15.21 13.66
C VAL A 158 -1.43 -16.35 14.31
N THR A 159 -0.38 -16.86 13.64
CA THR A 159 0.29 -18.11 14.06
C THR A 159 1.54 -17.91 14.90
N LYS A 160 2.29 -16.83 14.68
CA LYS A 160 3.58 -16.54 15.28
C LYS A 160 3.63 -15.16 15.96
N GLY A 161 2.76 -14.24 15.55
CA GLY A 161 2.68 -12.89 16.11
C GLY A 161 3.77 -11.97 15.58
N PHE A 162 3.68 -10.70 15.92
CA PHE A 162 4.67 -9.67 15.59
C PHE A 162 4.84 -8.72 16.76
N VAL A 163 6.03 -8.13 16.88
CA VAL A 163 6.33 -7.15 17.93
C VAL A 163 5.99 -5.73 17.49
N SER A 164 6.00 -4.79 18.44
CA SER A 164 5.78 -3.38 18.17
C SER A 164 6.99 -2.71 17.51
N GLY A 165 6.76 -1.62 16.79
CA GLY A 165 7.80 -0.83 16.14
C GLY A 165 7.23 0.38 15.41
N GLY A 166 7.74 1.56 15.75
CA GLY A 166 7.40 2.83 15.11
C GLY A 166 8.31 3.15 13.93
N ARG A 167 8.39 4.44 13.61
CA ARG A 167 9.16 4.97 12.48
C ARG A 167 10.67 4.89 12.74
N HIS A 168 11.44 5.14 11.69
CA HIS A 168 12.89 5.31 11.79
C HIS A 168 13.28 6.33 12.85
N ASN A 169 14.25 5.97 13.70
CA ASN A 169 14.75 6.78 14.81
C ASN A 169 13.69 7.28 15.81
N SER A 170 12.50 6.68 15.86
CA SER A 170 11.46 7.03 16.83
C SER A 170 11.74 6.47 18.24
N ASN A 171 12.51 5.37 18.33
CA ASN A 171 12.64 4.54 19.53
C ASN A 171 11.28 4.08 20.10
N GLU A 172 10.25 4.06 19.26
CA GLU A 172 8.93 3.57 19.62
C GLU A 172 8.81 2.08 19.33
N GLY A 173 8.39 1.30 20.33
CA GLY A 173 8.20 -0.14 20.18
C GLY A 173 9.49 -0.97 20.23
N CYS A 174 9.35 -2.28 20.17
CA CYS A 174 10.45 -3.24 20.25
C CYS A 174 11.46 -3.10 19.10
N GLN A 175 10.96 -2.94 17.86
CA GLN A 175 11.76 -2.89 16.64
C GLN A 175 11.29 -1.73 15.73
N PRO A 176 11.71 -0.48 15.97
CA PRO A 176 11.46 0.63 15.06
C PRO A 176 12.03 0.34 13.66
N TYR A 177 11.43 0.94 12.63
CA TYR A 177 11.85 0.69 11.25
C TYR A 177 13.29 1.15 10.99
N SER A 178 14.14 0.27 10.46
CA SER A 178 15.55 0.61 10.25
C SER A 178 15.80 1.43 8.98
N VAL A 179 14.86 1.40 8.03
CA VAL A 179 14.94 2.16 6.77
C VAL A 179 14.54 3.60 7.00
N GLU A 180 15.42 4.53 6.60
CA GLU A 180 15.18 5.96 6.71
C GLU A 180 14.09 6.42 5.73
N GLU A 181 13.20 7.33 6.18
CA GLU A 181 12.28 8.01 5.27
C GLU A 181 13.10 8.85 4.29
N CYS A 182 12.79 8.77 3.00
CA CYS A 182 13.57 9.46 1.98
C CYS A 182 12.66 10.20 1.01
N GLU A 183 13.20 11.23 0.35
CA GLU A 183 12.52 11.90 -0.75
C GLU A 183 12.45 10.95 -1.92
N HIS A 184 11.30 10.32 -2.05
CA HIS A 184 10.84 9.70 -3.28
C HIS A 184 10.58 10.76 -4.35
N HIS A 185 10.56 12.06 -4.00
CA HIS A 185 10.01 13.12 -4.81
C HIS A 185 11.02 14.20 -5.21
N ILE A 186 10.55 15.24 -5.91
CA ILE A 186 11.32 16.48 -6.14
C ILE A 186 11.90 17.03 -4.82
N GLU A 187 12.97 17.83 -4.89
CA GLU A 187 13.69 18.35 -3.70
C GLU A 187 12.75 18.76 -2.55
N GLY A 188 12.86 18.01 -1.45
CA GLY A 188 12.11 18.20 -0.21
C GLY A 188 13.05 18.20 1.00
N PRO A 189 12.50 18.19 2.23
CA PRO A 189 13.29 18.23 3.46
C PRO A 189 13.99 16.92 3.82
N ARG A 190 13.61 15.76 3.26
CA ARG A 190 14.23 14.45 3.53
C ARG A 190 15.49 14.22 2.67
N PRO A 191 16.36 13.26 3.02
CA PRO A 191 17.45 12.85 2.14
C PRO A 191 16.91 12.23 0.83
N PRO A 192 17.62 12.34 -0.31
CA PRO A 192 17.27 11.61 -1.52
C PRO A 192 17.18 10.11 -1.27
N CYS A 193 16.23 9.42 -1.93
CA CYS A 193 16.19 7.95 -1.94
C CYS A 193 17.30 7.35 -2.82
N GLU A 194 18.55 7.60 -2.45
CA GLU A 194 19.74 7.09 -3.13
C GLU A 194 20.45 6.05 -2.26
N GLY A 195 21.05 5.04 -2.90
CA GLY A 195 21.88 4.05 -2.23
C GLY A 195 21.43 2.61 -2.47
N ASP A 196 22.19 1.69 -1.88
CA ASP A 196 21.86 0.27 -1.92
C ASP A 196 20.59 -0.01 -1.12
N MET A 197 19.80 -0.94 -1.62
CA MET A 197 18.61 -1.43 -0.91
C MET A 197 19.02 -1.97 0.47
N PRO A 198 18.32 -1.59 1.55
CA PRO A 198 18.69 -2.00 2.90
C PRO A 198 18.51 -3.51 3.08
N GLU A 199 19.37 -4.10 3.90
CA GLU A 199 19.28 -5.49 4.32
C GLU A 199 18.55 -5.57 5.66
N LEU A 200 17.28 -6.01 5.63
CA LEU A 200 16.52 -6.26 6.85
C LEU A 200 16.75 -7.69 7.30
N VAL A 201 17.30 -7.86 8.50
CA VAL A 201 17.68 -9.16 9.06
C VAL A 201 16.77 -9.47 10.24
N CYS A 202 16.13 -10.65 10.22
CA CYS A 202 15.31 -11.06 11.35
C CYS A 202 16.14 -11.10 12.64
N SER A 203 15.62 -10.44 13.66
CA SER A 203 16.16 -10.44 15.00
C SER A 203 15.02 -10.72 15.98
N GLU A 204 15.21 -11.67 16.89
CA GLU A 204 14.26 -11.94 17.98
C GLU A 204 14.67 -11.17 19.25
N THR A 205 15.06 -9.90 19.09
CA THR A 205 15.44 -9.01 20.19
C THR A 205 14.89 -7.61 19.98
N CYS A 206 14.47 -6.96 21.07
CA CYS A 206 14.10 -5.54 21.07
C CYS A 206 15.33 -4.66 21.25
N HIS A 207 15.22 -3.38 20.87
CA HIS A 207 16.26 -2.40 21.19
C HIS A 207 16.39 -2.22 22.72
N GLU A 208 17.61 -1.92 23.18
CA GLU A 208 17.99 -2.00 24.60
C GLU A 208 17.13 -1.10 25.53
N GLU A 209 16.59 0.00 25.01
CA GLU A 209 15.86 0.99 25.80
C GLU A 209 14.35 0.70 25.93
N TYR A 210 13.80 -0.28 25.20
CA TYR A 210 12.35 -0.53 25.13
C TYR A 210 11.76 -1.06 26.45
N GLY A 211 12.51 -1.87 27.19
CA GLY A 211 12.15 -2.35 28.53
C GLY A 211 11.28 -3.61 28.60
N LYS A 212 10.85 -4.17 27.46
CA LYS A 212 10.25 -5.53 27.36
C LYS A 212 11.15 -6.45 26.52
N THR A 213 11.06 -7.76 26.74
CA THR A 213 11.68 -8.73 25.81
C THR A 213 10.87 -8.86 24.52
N TYR A 214 11.46 -9.49 23.51
CA TYR A 214 10.80 -9.78 22.24
C TYR A 214 9.51 -10.58 22.46
N GLU A 215 9.59 -11.65 23.27
CA GLU A 215 8.47 -12.53 23.56
C GLU A 215 7.36 -11.87 24.37
N GLU A 216 7.71 -10.92 25.25
CA GLU A 216 6.76 -10.14 26.04
C GLU A 216 6.01 -9.10 25.22
N ASP A 217 6.51 -8.76 24.04
CA ASP A 217 5.92 -7.74 23.16
C ASP A 217 5.20 -8.32 21.93
N LEU A 218 5.19 -9.65 21.77
CA LEU A 218 4.48 -10.30 20.67
C LEU A 218 2.96 -10.15 20.84
N GLU A 219 2.33 -9.55 19.84
CA GLU A 219 0.88 -9.49 19.69
C GLU A 219 0.42 -10.34 18.50
N TYR A 220 -0.79 -10.89 18.62
CA TYR A 220 -1.30 -11.93 17.71
C TYR A 220 -2.65 -11.55 17.11
N GLY A 221 -2.84 -11.91 15.84
CA GLY A 221 -4.15 -11.93 15.20
C GLY A 221 -4.98 -13.12 15.66
N LEU A 222 -6.29 -13.07 15.41
CA LEU A 222 -7.22 -14.16 15.67
C LEU A 222 -7.51 -14.97 14.41
N GLU A 223 -7.95 -14.32 13.34
CA GLU A 223 -8.33 -14.96 12.09
C GLU A 223 -7.95 -14.06 10.91
N ALA A 224 -7.29 -14.63 9.91
CA ALA A 224 -6.90 -13.96 8.67
C ALA A 224 -7.75 -14.45 7.50
N TYR A 225 -8.12 -13.56 6.60
CA TYR A 225 -9.04 -13.84 5.49
C TYR A 225 -8.87 -12.85 4.33
N VAL A 226 -9.32 -13.28 3.15
CA VAL A 226 -9.54 -12.43 1.98
C VAL A 226 -11.02 -12.14 1.82
N LEU A 227 -11.33 -10.99 1.23
CA LEU A 227 -12.69 -10.56 0.93
C LEU A 227 -13.09 -10.98 -0.48
N PRO A 228 -14.39 -11.24 -0.72
CA PRO A 228 -14.88 -11.39 -2.08
C PRO A 228 -14.74 -10.07 -2.83
N GLN A 229 -14.49 -10.18 -4.13
CA GLN A 229 -14.53 -9.07 -5.08
C GLN A 229 -15.96 -8.56 -5.26
N ASP A 230 -16.48 -7.93 -4.20
CA ASP A 230 -17.82 -7.41 -4.06
C ASP A 230 -17.74 -6.13 -3.22
N VAL A 231 -17.95 -5.00 -3.89
CA VAL A 231 -17.86 -3.65 -3.30
C VAL A 231 -18.68 -3.53 -2.02
N THR A 232 -19.87 -4.11 -1.98
CA THR A 232 -20.79 -3.99 -0.83
C THR A 232 -20.23 -4.74 0.37
N GLN A 233 -19.65 -5.92 0.15
CA GLN A 233 -19.04 -6.72 1.20
C GLN A 233 -17.74 -6.10 1.73
N ILE A 234 -16.92 -5.54 0.83
CA ILE A 234 -15.70 -4.82 1.19
C ILE A 234 -16.04 -3.58 2.03
N GLN A 235 -17.04 -2.79 1.61
CA GLN A 235 -17.51 -1.62 2.36
C GLN A 235 -18.04 -2.02 3.74
N GLU A 236 -18.87 -3.07 3.84
CA GLU A 236 -19.38 -3.56 5.13
C GLU A 236 -18.23 -4.00 6.06
N GLU A 237 -17.22 -4.70 5.53
CA GLU A 237 -16.04 -5.09 6.31
C GLU A 237 -15.30 -3.86 6.84
N ILE A 238 -15.00 -2.89 5.98
CA ILE A 238 -14.23 -1.71 6.35
C ILE A 238 -14.98 -0.87 7.39
N MET A 239 -16.28 -0.61 7.23
CA MET A 239 -17.02 0.21 8.22
C MET A 239 -17.33 -0.51 9.53
N THR A 240 -17.22 -1.85 9.55
CA THR A 240 -17.50 -2.63 10.76
C THR A 240 -16.24 -2.92 11.55
N ASN A 241 -15.15 -3.31 10.87
CA ASN A 241 -13.94 -3.84 11.49
C ASN A 241 -12.69 -3.01 11.19
N GLY A 242 -12.82 -1.91 10.44
CA GLY A 242 -11.71 -1.03 10.13
C GLY A 242 -10.95 -1.36 8.84
N PRO A 243 -9.86 -0.62 8.58
CA PRO A 243 -9.09 -0.68 7.34
C PRO A 243 -8.67 -2.10 6.92
N VAL A 244 -8.44 -2.28 5.62
CA VAL A 244 -8.01 -3.54 4.99
C VAL A 244 -6.80 -3.28 4.10
N THR A 245 -6.05 -4.31 3.71
CA THR A 245 -5.05 -4.18 2.64
C THR A 245 -5.72 -4.34 1.28
N ALA A 246 -5.09 -3.79 0.25
CA ALA A 246 -5.34 -4.13 -1.14
C ALA A 246 -4.00 -4.23 -1.87
N ALA A 247 -3.85 -5.19 -2.78
CA ALA A 247 -2.78 -5.18 -3.77
C ALA A 247 -3.35 -4.79 -5.15
N PHE A 248 -2.61 -3.97 -5.90
CA PHE A 248 -3.06 -3.51 -7.21
C PHE A 248 -1.90 -3.33 -8.20
N ALA A 249 -2.24 -3.38 -9.48
CA ALA A 249 -1.31 -3.14 -10.57
C ALA A 249 -0.93 -1.65 -10.64
N VAL A 250 0.36 -1.35 -10.50
CA VAL A 250 0.90 0.00 -10.66
C VAL A 250 1.42 0.18 -12.07
N TYR A 251 0.97 1.24 -12.72
CA TYR A 251 1.41 1.64 -14.05
C TYR A 251 2.23 2.94 -13.97
N ASP A 252 3.05 3.16 -14.99
CA ASP A 252 3.89 4.35 -15.18
C ASP A 252 3.17 5.69 -14.88
N ASP A 253 1.90 5.83 -15.26
CA ASP A 253 1.13 7.06 -15.07
C ASP A 253 0.75 7.34 -13.61
N PHE A 254 0.56 6.29 -12.80
CA PHE A 254 0.29 6.42 -11.37
C PHE A 254 1.40 7.16 -10.61
N LEU A 255 2.65 7.05 -11.08
CA LEU A 255 3.79 7.76 -10.50
C LEU A 255 3.59 9.29 -10.52
N SER A 256 2.75 9.79 -11.44
CA SER A 256 2.43 11.21 -11.59
C SER A 256 1.15 11.63 -10.84
N TYR A 257 0.51 10.76 -10.06
CA TYR A 257 -0.73 11.10 -9.34
C TYR A 257 -0.55 12.26 -8.35
N LYS A 258 -1.45 13.25 -8.37
CA LYS A 258 -1.50 14.33 -7.36
C LYS A 258 -2.82 14.45 -6.61
N SER A 259 -3.95 14.27 -7.28
CA SER A 259 -5.28 14.43 -6.67
C SER A 259 -6.38 13.90 -7.58
N GLY A 260 -7.59 13.72 -7.06
CA GLY A 260 -8.75 13.23 -7.79
C GLY A 260 -8.81 11.71 -7.82
N VAL A 261 -9.69 11.14 -8.63
CA VAL A 261 -9.92 9.68 -8.68
C VAL A 261 -9.08 9.05 -9.79
N TYR A 262 -8.02 8.34 -9.40
CA TYR A 262 -7.12 7.66 -10.33
C TYR A 262 -7.86 6.58 -11.14
N GLN A 263 -7.59 6.59 -12.44
CA GLN A 263 -7.92 5.57 -13.43
C GLN A 263 -6.73 5.49 -14.37
N HIS A 264 -6.30 4.28 -14.70
CA HIS A 264 -5.18 4.08 -15.59
C HIS A 264 -5.50 4.56 -17.01
N GLU A 265 -4.57 5.31 -17.58
CA GLU A 265 -4.74 6.02 -18.85
C GLU A 265 -3.70 5.62 -19.89
N THR A 266 -2.44 5.43 -19.47
CA THR A 266 -1.35 5.07 -20.36
C THR A 266 -0.09 4.62 -19.60
N GLY A 267 0.88 4.08 -20.33
CA GLY A 267 2.13 3.60 -19.76
C GLY A 267 2.10 2.11 -19.41
N LEU A 268 3.27 1.59 -19.07
CA LEU A 268 3.48 0.16 -18.85
C LEU A 268 3.21 -0.22 -17.39
N LEU A 269 2.97 -1.51 -17.19
CA LEU A 269 2.90 -2.11 -15.87
C LEU A 269 4.31 -2.10 -15.24
N ASP A 270 4.45 -1.44 -14.09
CA ASP A 270 5.68 -1.40 -13.31
C ASP A 270 5.78 -2.57 -12.32
N GLY A 271 4.65 -2.98 -11.75
CA GLY A 271 4.59 -4.06 -10.76
C GLY A 271 3.27 -4.06 -9.99
N TYR A 272 3.25 -4.74 -8.85
CA TYR A 272 2.12 -4.75 -7.93
C TYR A 272 2.53 -4.11 -6.61
N HIS A 273 1.63 -3.32 -6.03
CA HIS A 273 1.88 -2.56 -4.81
C HIS A 273 0.77 -2.80 -3.80
N ALA A 274 1.14 -2.96 -2.53
CA ALA A 274 0.21 -3.19 -1.42
C ALA A 274 0.00 -1.89 -0.64
N VAL A 275 -1.27 -1.59 -0.37
CA VAL A 275 -1.72 -0.34 0.23
C VAL A 275 -2.78 -0.59 1.29
N ARG A 276 -3.07 0.44 2.09
CA ARG A 276 -4.09 0.38 3.16
C ARG A 276 -5.33 1.17 2.74
N VAL A 277 -6.48 0.51 2.71
CA VAL A 277 -7.76 1.11 2.31
C VAL A 277 -8.53 1.53 3.56
N ILE A 278 -8.82 2.83 3.66
CA ILE A 278 -9.37 3.45 4.88
C ILE A 278 -10.80 3.98 4.69
N GLY A 279 -11.35 3.91 3.49
CA GLY A 279 -12.69 4.41 3.23
C GLY A 279 -13.07 4.46 1.77
N TRP A 280 -14.11 5.22 1.46
CA TRP A 280 -14.63 5.41 0.11
C TRP A 280 -15.44 6.70 0.02
N GLY A 281 -15.76 7.10 -1.21
CA GLY A 281 -16.68 8.20 -1.45
C GLY A 281 -17.06 8.33 -2.92
N GLU A 282 -17.48 9.54 -3.29
CA GLU A 282 -17.77 9.94 -4.66
C GLU A 282 -17.24 11.36 -4.91
N GLU A 283 -16.46 11.56 -5.97
CA GLU A 283 -15.95 12.88 -6.36
C GLU A 283 -16.42 13.20 -7.78
N GLU A 284 -17.18 14.29 -7.94
CA GLU A 284 -17.74 14.72 -9.23
C GLU A 284 -18.52 13.61 -9.97
N GLY A 285 -19.21 12.74 -9.23
CA GLY A 285 -19.96 11.60 -9.81
C GLY A 285 -19.11 10.34 -10.03
N THR A 286 -17.82 10.35 -9.65
CA THR A 286 -16.92 9.21 -9.79
C THR A 286 -16.72 8.52 -8.43
N PRO A 287 -17.19 7.27 -8.25
CA PRO A 287 -17.01 6.54 -7.00
C PRO A 287 -15.54 6.15 -6.81
N TYR A 288 -15.05 6.22 -5.57
CA TYR A 288 -13.65 5.88 -5.27
C TYR A 288 -13.47 5.08 -3.97
N TRP A 289 -12.33 4.40 -3.87
CA TRP A 289 -11.72 3.96 -2.61
C TRP A 289 -10.75 5.04 -2.10
N LEU A 290 -10.76 5.31 -0.80
CA LEU A 290 -9.81 6.20 -0.12
C LEU A 290 -8.67 5.36 0.44
N VAL A 291 -7.44 5.68 0.03
CA VAL A 291 -6.31 4.78 0.19
C VAL A 291 -5.10 5.53 0.75
N ALA A 292 -4.46 4.96 1.77
CA ALA A 292 -3.20 5.40 2.32
C ALA A 292 -2.04 4.65 1.65
N ASN A 293 -1.12 5.41 1.05
CA ASN A 293 0.09 4.90 0.44
C ASN A 293 1.22 4.78 1.49
N SER A 294 2.35 4.20 1.10
CA SER A 294 3.55 3.99 1.93
C SER A 294 4.78 4.74 1.40
N TRP A 295 4.57 5.86 0.70
CA TRP A 295 5.62 6.70 0.12
C TRP A 295 5.67 8.09 0.77
N ASN A 296 5.42 8.14 2.09
CA ASN A 296 5.33 9.36 2.91
C ASN A 296 4.20 10.34 2.51
N THR A 297 4.11 11.44 3.26
CA THR A 297 3.03 12.43 3.13
C THR A 297 3.21 13.42 1.99
N ASP A 298 4.38 13.48 1.36
CA ASP A 298 4.64 14.46 0.30
C ASP A 298 4.19 13.93 -1.07
N TRP A 299 3.93 12.63 -1.16
CA TRP A 299 3.36 11.98 -2.33
C TRP A 299 1.85 12.26 -2.45
N GLY A 300 1.36 12.43 -3.68
CA GLY A 300 -0.08 12.44 -3.95
C GLY A 300 -0.82 13.54 -3.18
N ASP A 301 -1.91 13.16 -2.52
CA ASP A 301 -2.69 14.05 -1.65
C ASP A 301 -2.38 13.77 -0.17
N ASN A 302 -1.27 14.35 0.32
CA ASN A 302 -0.80 14.17 1.69
C ASN A 302 -0.51 12.70 2.06
N GLY A 303 0.02 11.92 1.10
CA GLY A 303 0.26 10.47 1.23
C GLY A 303 -0.96 9.60 0.93
N LEU A 304 -2.11 10.21 0.61
CA LEU A 304 -3.31 9.52 0.19
C LEU A 304 -3.48 9.55 -1.32
N PHE A 305 -4.29 8.63 -1.82
CA PHE A 305 -4.88 8.70 -3.14
C PHE A 305 -6.29 8.15 -3.14
N LYS A 306 -6.99 8.42 -4.24
CA LYS A 306 -8.29 7.84 -4.55
C LYS A 306 -8.16 7.05 -5.84
N ILE A 307 -8.76 5.87 -5.89
CA ILE A 307 -8.82 5.02 -7.09
C ILE A 307 -10.26 4.62 -7.40
N LEU A 308 -10.60 4.49 -8.68
CA LEU A 308 -11.95 4.13 -9.12
C LEU A 308 -12.45 2.85 -8.44
N ARG A 309 -13.66 2.93 -7.88
CA ARG A 309 -14.33 1.83 -7.20
C ARG A 309 -15.47 1.26 -8.04
N GLY A 310 -15.63 -0.06 -8.01
CA GLY A 310 -16.73 -0.81 -8.61
C GLY A 310 -16.49 -1.33 -10.01
N SER A 311 -15.24 -1.25 -10.48
CA SER A 311 -14.81 -1.77 -11.78
C SER A 311 -13.57 -2.66 -11.68
N ASP A 312 -13.10 -2.98 -10.47
CA ASP A 312 -11.81 -3.65 -10.26
C ASP A 312 -10.66 -2.95 -10.99
N GLU A 313 -10.65 -1.61 -10.91
CA GLU A 313 -9.64 -0.77 -11.56
C GLU A 313 -8.24 -1.21 -11.12
N CYS A 314 -7.37 -1.55 -12.07
CA CYS A 314 -6.03 -2.08 -11.78
C CYS A 314 -6.03 -3.32 -10.84
N GLU A 315 -7.05 -4.16 -10.92
CA GLU A 315 -7.20 -5.38 -10.09
C GLU A 315 -7.37 -5.09 -8.57
N PHE A 316 -7.70 -3.85 -8.22
CA PHE A 316 -7.68 -3.34 -6.84
C PHE A 316 -8.68 -4.03 -5.89
N GLU A 317 -9.78 -4.59 -6.41
CA GLU A 317 -10.83 -5.23 -5.62
C GLU A 317 -10.68 -6.76 -5.61
N GLY A 318 -9.73 -7.29 -6.39
CA GLY A 318 -9.48 -8.72 -6.53
C GLY A 318 -8.66 -9.34 -5.41
N ASP A 319 -7.90 -8.53 -4.67
CA ASP A 319 -6.99 -9.01 -3.61
C ASP A 319 -6.99 -8.07 -2.39
N MET A 320 -8.12 -8.08 -1.66
CA MET A 320 -8.27 -7.34 -0.42
C MET A 320 -8.33 -8.28 0.78
N ALA A 321 -7.46 -8.04 1.77
CA ALA A 321 -7.29 -8.94 2.90
C ALA A 321 -7.24 -8.20 4.23
N ALA A 322 -7.55 -8.94 5.29
CA ALA A 322 -7.41 -8.45 6.65
C ALA A 322 -7.28 -9.60 7.64
N ALA A 323 -7.09 -9.24 8.90
CA ALA A 323 -7.26 -10.13 10.03
C ALA A 323 -7.97 -9.43 11.19
N THR A 324 -8.60 -10.19 12.07
CA THR A 324 -9.17 -9.67 13.32
C THR A 324 -8.14 -9.72 14.45
N TYR A 325 -8.18 -8.75 15.37
CA TYR A 325 -7.40 -8.82 16.59
C TYR A 325 -8.17 -9.60 17.68
N SER A 326 -7.45 -10.21 18.61
CA SER A 326 -8.03 -10.75 19.84
C SER A 326 -7.09 -10.49 21.01
N SER A 327 -7.55 -9.72 21.99
CA SER A 327 -6.91 -9.66 23.31
C SER A 327 -6.99 -11.05 23.93
N LYS A 328 -5.89 -11.78 24.01
CA LYS A 328 -5.84 -13.01 24.82
C LYS A 328 -5.89 -12.68 26.31
#